data_AF-A0A957BL38-F1
#
_entry.id   AF-A0A957BL38-F1
#
_cell.length_a   1.000
_cell.length_b   1.000
_cell.length_c   1.000
_cell.angle_alpha   90.00
_cell.angle_beta   90.00
_cell.angle_gamma   90.00
#
_symmetry.space_group_name_H-M   'P 1'
#
loop_
_entity.id
_entity.type
_entity.pdbx_description
1 polymer ?
#
loop_
_entity_poly.entity_id
_entity_poly.type
_entity_poly.pdbx_seq_one_letter_code
_entity_poly.pdbx_strand_id
1 'polypeptide(L)'
;MKVVIDRGLCDTNLSFCQRCSAAFIRHPEGYDRPCIREIEDDGNELLTIVMHTDGRTLEIELTEEERNLASVEGWEALADFDPALFRTGAAERWREIGRLSTAHSH
;
A
#
# COMPACT_ATOMS: atom_id res chain seq x y z
N MET A 1 12.60 -1.82 7.86
CA MET A 1 12.19 -1.39 6.49
C MET A 1 10.80 -0.78 6.57
N LYS A 2 10.52 0.31 5.87
CA LYS A 2 9.19 0.92 5.80
C LYS A 2 8.67 1.04 4.38
N VAL A 3 7.39 0.70 4.19
CA VAL A 3 6.68 0.87 2.92
C VAL A 3 5.50 1.83 3.08
N VAL A 4 5.34 2.73 2.12
CA VAL A 4 4.20 3.64 2.04
C VAL A 4 3.30 3.21 0.88
N ILE A 5 2.04 2.94 1.17
CA ILE A 5 1.03 2.47 0.21
C ILE A 5 -0.11 3.50 0.15
N ASP A 6 -0.36 4.07 -1.02
CA ASP A 6 -1.57 4.84 -1.29
C ASP A 6 -2.54 3.96 -2.08
N ARG A 7 -3.50 3.41 -1.36
CA ARG A 7 -4.50 2.49 -1.86
C ARG A 7 -5.37 3.22 -2.92
N GLY A 8 -5.54 4.55 -2.84
CA GLY A 8 -6.25 5.40 -3.81
C GLY A 8 -5.58 5.55 -5.18
N LEU A 9 -4.33 5.10 -5.35
CA LEU A 9 -3.65 5.05 -6.65
C LEU A 9 -3.95 3.77 -7.45
N CYS A 10 -4.85 2.91 -6.94
CA CYS A 10 -5.28 1.69 -7.59
C CYS A 10 -6.79 1.47 -7.46
N ASP A 11 -7.47 1.33 -8.60
CA ASP A 11 -8.93 1.13 -8.69
C ASP A 11 -9.35 -0.35 -8.58
N THR A 12 -8.43 -1.27 -8.29
CA THR A 12 -8.79 -2.69 -8.09
C THR A 12 -9.60 -2.86 -6.81
N ASN A 13 -10.49 -3.85 -6.80
CA ASN A 13 -11.26 -4.17 -5.60
C ASN A 13 -10.38 -4.67 -4.43
N LEU A 14 -10.95 -4.67 -3.23
CA LEU A 14 -10.32 -5.07 -1.98
C LEU A 14 -9.74 -6.48 -2.06
N SER A 15 -10.47 -7.45 -2.60
CA SER A 15 -9.97 -8.83 -2.72
C SER A 15 -8.71 -8.94 -3.57
N PHE A 16 -8.59 -8.13 -4.63
CA PHE A 16 -7.37 -8.04 -5.41
C PHE A 16 -6.26 -7.36 -4.60
N CYS A 17 -6.58 -6.25 -3.92
CA CYS A 17 -5.66 -5.54 -3.04
C CYS A 17 -5.06 -6.46 -1.96
N GLN A 18 -5.87 -7.32 -1.33
CA GLN A 18 -5.38 -8.27 -0.32
C GLN A 18 -4.32 -9.19 -0.86
N ARG A 19 -4.56 -9.80 -2.04
CA ARG A 19 -3.56 -10.66 -2.69
C ARG A 19 -2.27 -9.92 -3.01
N CYS A 20 -2.37 -8.65 -3.42
CA CYS A 20 -1.20 -7.82 -3.71
C CYS A 20 -0.39 -7.56 -2.45
N SER A 21 -1.07 -7.18 -1.37
CA SER A 21 -0.43 -6.92 -0.08
C SER A 21 0.18 -8.19 0.51
N ALA A 22 -0.50 -9.33 0.44
CA ALA A 22 0.00 -10.60 0.93
C ALA A 22 1.28 -11.03 0.19
N ALA A 23 1.27 -10.91 -1.14
CA ALA A 23 2.45 -11.17 -1.97
C ALA A 23 3.62 -10.23 -1.63
N PHE A 24 3.35 -8.94 -1.44
CA PHE A 24 4.36 -7.96 -1.04
C PHE A 24 4.93 -8.28 0.35
N ILE A 25 4.10 -8.50 1.36
CA ILE A 25 4.55 -8.78 2.74
C ILE A 25 5.45 -10.02 2.80
N ARG A 26 5.13 -11.02 1.97
CA ARG A 26 5.93 -12.23 1.78
C ARG A 26 7.26 -11.95 1.06
N HIS A 27 7.25 -11.10 0.04
CA HIS A 27 8.41 -10.81 -0.82
C HIS A 27 8.55 -9.30 -1.10
N PRO A 28 8.95 -8.50 -0.10
CA PRO A 28 8.89 -7.04 -0.18
C PRO A 28 9.82 -6.43 -1.23
N GLU A 29 10.91 -7.12 -1.59
CA GLU A 29 11.86 -6.70 -2.62
C GLU A 29 11.42 -7.03 -4.05
N GLY A 30 10.43 -7.94 -4.22
CA GLY A 30 10.08 -8.51 -5.52
C GLY A 30 8.76 -8.02 -6.10
N TYR A 31 8.06 -7.11 -5.41
CA TYR A 31 6.69 -6.78 -5.75
C TYR A 31 6.47 -5.26 -5.80
N ASP A 32 6.65 -4.68 -6.99
CA ASP A 32 6.36 -3.27 -7.25
C ASP A 32 4.96 -3.10 -7.83
N ARG A 33 4.20 -2.13 -7.31
CA ARG A 33 2.81 -1.85 -7.69
C ARG A 33 2.57 -0.35 -7.72
N PRO A 34 1.69 0.16 -8.59
CA PRO A 34 1.39 1.59 -8.66
C PRO A 34 0.91 2.21 -7.34
N CYS A 35 0.31 1.43 -6.45
CA CYS A 35 -0.11 1.89 -5.13
C CYS A 35 1.02 1.97 -4.10
N ILE A 36 2.18 1.38 -4.37
CA ILE A 36 3.38 1.53 -3.54
C ILE A 36 4.04 2.83 -3.94
N ARG A 37 4.13 3.75 -2.99
CA ARG A 37 4.64 5.10 -3.20
C ARG A 37 6.14 5.15 -2.95
N GLU A 38 6.55 4.55 -1.85
CA GLU A 38 7.90 4.65 -1.30
C GLU A 38 8.23 3.34 -0.58
N ILE A 39 9.46 2.87 -0.74
CA ILE A 39 10.08 1.81 0.05
C ILE A 39 11.39 2.39 0.54
N GLU A 40 11.55 2.50 1.86
CA GLU A 40 12.74 3.05 2.49
C GLU A 40 13.31 2.07 3.53
N ASP A 41 14.63 2.07 3.64
CA ASP A 41 15.29 1.44 4.78
C ASP A 41 15.30 2.45 5.94
N ASP A 42 14.42 2.22 6.90
CA ASP A 42 14.25 3.04 8.11
C ASP A 42 15.15 2.58 9.27
N GLY A 43 16.00 1.55 9.07
CA GLY A 43 16.84 0.96 10.10
C GLY A 43 16.09 0.15 11.17
N ASN A 44 14.78 -0.05 11.01
CA ASN A 44 13.97 -0.89 11.90
C ASN A 44 14.10 -2.37 11.51
N GLU A 45 14.20 -3.24 12.53
CA GLU A 45 14.24 -4.70 12.35
C GLU A 45 12.91 -5.24 11.81
N LEU A 46 11.80 -4.61 12.20
CA LEU A 46 10.46 -4.98 11.76
C LEU A 46 10.08 -4.28 10.45
N LEU A 47 9.09 -4.86 9.76
CA LEU A 47 8.51 -4.27 8.55
C LEU A 47 7.40 -3.31 8.96
N THR A 48 7.55 -2.03 8.63
CA THR A 48 6.52 -1.01 8.86
C THR A 48 5.71 -0.79 7.59
N ILE A 49 4.38 -0.87 7.70
CA ILE A 49 3.45 -0.51 6.62
C ILE A 49 2.73 0.77 7.01
N VAL A 50 2.89 1.81 6.21
CA VAL A 50 2.06 3.01 6.24
C VAL A 50 1.11 2.96 5.05
N MET A 51 -0.20 2.96 5.30
CA MET A 51 -1.21 2.82 4.26
C MET A 51 -2.28 3.89 4.33
N HIS A 52 -2.38 4.66 3.25
CA HIS A 52 -3.44 5.63 3.05
C HIS A 52 -4.60 4.96 2.34
N THR A 53 -5.74 4.88 3.03
CA THR A 53 -6.96 4.26 2.50
C THR A 53 -8.21 4.85 3.12
N ASP A 54 -9.27 5.00 2.33
CA ASP A 54 -10.60 5.36 2.83
C ASP A 54 -10.61 6.65 3.68
N GLY A 55 -9.75 7.61 3.31
CA GLY A 55 -9.57 8.89 4.03
C GLY A 55 -8.81 8.77 5.36
N ARG A 56 -8.16 7.63 5.62
CA ARG A 56 -7.44 7.29 6.84
C ARG A 56 -5.99 6.90 6.53
N THR A 57 -5.16 6.91 7.56
CA THR A 57 -3.82 6.34 7.53
C THR A 57 -3.75 5.23 8.57
N LEU A 58 -3.32 4.05 8.13
CA LEU A 58 -3.00 2.90 8.96
C LEU A 58 -1.48 2.78 9.01
N GLU A 59 -0.90 2.78 10.20
CA GLU A 59 0.54 2.58 10.40
C GLU A 59 0.73 1.39 11.33
N ILE A 60 1.35 0.34 10.81
CA ILE A 60 1.55 -0.91 11.55
C ILE A 60 3.02 -1.33 11.41
N GLU A 61 3.66 -1.52 12.55
CA GLU A 61 4.92 -2.24 12.65
C GLU A 61 4.61 -3.73 12.82
N LEU A 62 5.01 -4.55 11.86
CA LEU A 62 4.64 -5.96 11.85
C LEU A 62 5.60 -6.80 12.69
N THR A 63 5.08 -7.40 13.75
CA THR A 63 5.74 -8.53 14.41
C THR A 63 5.87 -9.72 13.44
N GLU A 64 6.70 -10.71 13.79
CA GLU A 64 6.85 -11.91 12.97
C GLU A 64 5.51 -12.67 12.80
N GLU A 65 4.70 -12.74 13.85
CA GLU A 65 3.39 -13.39 13.83
C GLU A 65 2.41 -12.66 12.90
N GLU A 66 2.29 -11.34 13.06
CA GLU A 66 1.41 -10.51 12.21
C GLU A 66 1.87 -10.52 10.76
N ARG A 67 3.18 -10.51 10.51
CA ARG A 67 3.75 -10.64 9.18
C ARG A 67 3.36 -11.99 8.55
N ASN A 68 3.45 -13.08 9.31
CA ASN A 68 3.07 -14.41 8.81
C ASN A 68 1.58 -14.45 8.45
N LEU A 69 0.71 -13.94 9.31
CA LEU A 69 -0.74 -13.83 9.04
C LEU A 69 -1.02 -12.99 7.79
N ALA A 70 -0.50 -11.77 7.75
CA ALA A 70 -0.76 -10.83 6.66
C ALA A 70 -0.11 -11.26 5.33
N SER A 71 0.93 -12.10 5.36
CA SER A 71 1.52 -12.70 4.16
C SER A 71 0.60 -13.72 3.46
N VAL A 72 -0.48 -14.14 4.12
CA VAL A 72 -1.49 -15.06 3.61
C VAL A 72 -2.80 -14.31 3.35
N GLU A 73 -3.31 -13.61 4.36
CA GLU A 73 -4.64 -12.98 4.33
C GLU A 73 -4.63 -11.58 3.70
N GLY A 74 -3.47 -10.93 3.67
CA GLY A 74 -3.33 -9.52 3.31
C GLY A 74 -3.44 -8.60 4.53
N TRP A 75 -3.33 -7.30 4.27
CA TRP A 75 -3.20 -6.28 5.32
C TRP A 75 -4.46 -6.10 6.17
N GLU A 76 -5.64 -6.41 5.64
CA GLU A 76 -6.92 -6.19 6.33
C GLU A 76 -7.07 -7.09 7.56
N ALA A 77 -6.35 -8.20 7.63
CA ALA A 77 -6.28 -9.04 8.83
C ALA A 77 -5.74 -8.28 10.07
N LEU A 78 -5.08 -7.14 9.85
CA LEU A 78 -4.49 -6.29 10.89
C LEU A 78 -5.23 -4.96 11.05
N ALA A 79 -6.25 -4.71 10.23
CA ALA A 79 -7.04 -3.48 10.32
C ALA A 79 -8.10 -3.62 11.42
N ASP A 80 -8.34 -2.53 12.14
CA ASP A 80 -9.41 -2.42 13.15
C ASP A 80 -10.70 -1.81 12.58
N PHE A 81 -10.83 -1.77 11.25
CA PHE A 81 -11.96 -1.19 10.53
C PHE A 81 -12.28 -1.97 9.26
N ASP A 82 -13.51 -1.80 8.76
CA ASP A 82 -13.96 -2.36 7.48
C ASP A 82 -13.57 -1.44 6.31
N PRO A 83 -12.62 -1.82 5.44
CA PRO A 83 -12.22 -1.00 4.30
C PRO A 83 -13.23 -1.00 3.15
N ALA A 84 -13.17 0.03 2.31
CA ALA A 84 -14.03 0.06 1.12
C ALA A 84 -13.63 -1.06 0.14
N LEU A 85 -14.66 -1.78 -0.35
CA LEU A 85 -14.52 -2.85 -1.34
C LEU A 85 -14.02 -2.32 -2.70
N PHE A 86 -14.50 -1.16 -3.11
CA PHE A 86 -14.17 -0.53 -4.38
C PHE A 86 -13.60 0.87 -4.18
N ARG A 87 -12.75 1.26 -5.11
CA ARG A 87 -12.26 2.63 -5.24
C ARG A 87 -12.25 3.04 -6.70
N THR A 88 -12.36 4.34 -6.91
CA THR A 88 -12.34 4.96 -8.24
C THR A 88 -11.49 6.22 -8.20
N GLY A 89 -11.01 6.63 -9.37
CA GLY A 89 -10.29 7.90 -9.53
C GLY A 89 -8.78 7.77 -9.63
N ALA A 90 -8.21 6.56 -9.53
CA ALA A 90 -6.77 6.37 -9.71
C ALA A 90 -6.31 6.85 -11.09
N ALA A 91 -7.06 6.52 -12.15
CA ALA A 91 -6.73 6.94 -13.52
C ALA A 91 -6.77 8.47 -13.73
N GLU A 92 -7.65 9.18 -13.01
CA GLU A 92 -7.69 10.64 -13.05
C GLU A 92 -6.53 11.25 -12.27
N ARG A 93 -6.27 10.76 -11.06
CA ARG A 93 -5.15 11.17 -10.21
C ARG A 93 -3.80 10.98 -10.91
N TRP A 94 -3.60 9.84 -11.58
CA TRP A 94 -2.38 9.62 -12.39
C TRP A 94 -2.24 10.61 -13.55
N ARG A 95 -3.35 10.96 -14.22
CA ARG A 95 -3.31 11.99 -15.27
C ARG A 95 -2.93 13.36 -14.72
N GLU A 96 -3.42 13.72 -13.54
CA GLU A 96 -3.08 14.97 -12.87
C GLU A 96 -1.61 15.01 -12.44
N ILE A 97 -1.10 13.93 -11.81
CA ILE A 97 0.32 13.80 -11.47
C ILE A 97 1.21 13.95 -12.72
N GLY A 98 0.82 13.30 -13.82
CA GLY A 98 1.53 13.42 -15.10
C GLY A 98 1.60 14.87 -15.62
N ARG A 99 0.54 15.67 -15.43
CA ARG A 99 0.51 17.10 -15.81
C ARG A 99 1.38 17.98 -14.90
N LEU A 100 1.46 17.66 -13.61
CA LEU A 100 2.29 18.41 -12.66
C LEU A 100 3.79 18.19 -12.92
N SER A 101 4.17 16.98 -13.32
CA SER A 101 5.55 16.63 -13.70
C SER A 101 6.03 17.41 -14.93
N THR A 102 5.16 17.58 -15.94
CA THR A 102 5.51 18.38 -17.13
C THR A 102 5.60 19.88 -16.85
N ALA A 103 4.94 20.39 -15.81
CA ALA A 103 5.01 21.80 -15.41
C ALA A 103 6.29 22.20 -14.66
N HIS A 104 7.01 21.23 -14.05
CA HIS A 104 8.27 21.46 -13.31
C HIS A 104 9.54 21.29 -14.16
N SER A 105 9.41 21.12 -15.49
CA SER A 105 10.53 20.94 -16.42
C SER A 105 11.00 22.25 -17.09
N HIS A 106 10.74 23.41 -16.49
CA HIS A 106 11.12 24.74 -17.01
C HIS A 106 11.91 25.57 -16.00
#